data_AF-A0A7C5PTR0-F1
#
_entry.id   AF-A0A7C5PTR0-F1
#
_cell.length_a   1.000
_cell.length_b   1.000
_cell.length_c   1.000
_cell.angle_alpha   90.00
_cell.angle_beta   90.00
_cell.angle_gamma   90.00
#
_symmetry.space_group_name_H-M   'P 1'
#
loop_
_entity.id
_entity.type
_entity.pdbx_description
1 polymer ?
#
loop_
_entity_poly.entity_id
_entity_poly.type
_entity_poly.pdbx_seq_one_letter_code
_entity_poly.pdbx_strand_id
1 'polypeptide(L)' 'MERIQINVRIPPELADRLDTKRIELKEKIGKIPSRSEVVRMALDAYLDPERKDS' A
#
# COMPACT_ATOMS: atom_id res chain seq x y z
N MET A 1 10.47 -11.35 14.00
CA MET A 1 9.48 -11.64 12.96
C MET A 1 10.16 -11.61 11.61
N GLU A 2 10.07 -12.70 10.87
CA GLU A 2 10.70 -12.85 9.56
C GLU A 2 9.98 -11.95 8.54
N ARG A 3 10.73 -11.16 7.76
CA ARG A 3 10.16 -10.32 6.70
C ARG A 3 10.17 -11.12 5.40
N ILE A 4 9.00 -11.48 4.90
CA ILE A 4 8.87 -12.17 3.61
C ILE A 4 8.81 -11.12 2.49
N GLN A 5 9.64 -11.28 1.46
CA GLN A 5 9.59 -10.45 0.26
C GLN A 5 8.76 -11.14 -0.82
N ILE A 6 7.82 -10.40 -1.40
CA ILE A 6 6.98 -10.85 -2.51
C ILE A 6 7.34 -10.02 -3.74
N ASN A 7 7.61 -10.68 -4.86
CA ASN A 7 7.78 -10.02 -6.16
C ASN A 7 6.50 -10.19 -6.97
N VAL A 8 5.90 -9.09 -7.41
CA VAL A 8 4.65 -9.08 -8.18
C VAL A 8 4.85 -8.42 -9.53
N ARG A 9 4.21 -8.95 -10.56
CA ARG A 9 4.08 -8.29 -11.86
C ARG A 9 2.71 -7.65 -11.92
N ILE A 10 2.68 -6.36 -12.19
CA ILE A 10 1.44 -5.59 -12.29
C ILE A 10 1.39 -4.89 -13.64
N PRO A 11 0.19 -4.67 -14.21
CA PRO A 11 0.05 -3.84 -15.38
C PRO A 11 0.51 -2.40 -15.09
N PRO A 12 0.99 -1.67 -16.10
CA PRO A 12 1.51 -0.31 -15.93
C PRO A 12 0.46 0.63 -15.32
N GLU A 13 -0.79 0.50 -15.74
CA GLU A 13 -1.93 1.27 -15.23
C GLU A 13 -2.11 1.12 -13.71
N LEU A 14 -1.83 -0.07 -13.17
CA LEU A 14 -1.90 -0.31 -11.73
C LEU A 14 -0.70 0.29 -11.00
N ALA A 15 0.48 0.33 -11.62
CA ALA A 15 1.65 1.01 -11.09
C ALA A 15 1.43 2.53 -11.00
N ASP A 16 0.81 3.12 -12.02
CA ASP A 16 0.46 4.54 -12.03
C ASP A 16 -0.54 4.87 -10.92
N ARG A 17 -1.60 4.07 -10.79
CA ARG A 17 -2.57 4.21 -9.68
C ARG A 17 -1.91 4.07 -8.31
N LEU A 18 -0.93 3.17 -8.17
CA LEU A 18 -0.17 3.00 -6.94
C LEU A 18 0.64 4.26 -6.61
N ASP A 19 1.30 4.86 -7.60
CA ASP A 19 2.08 6.09 -7.40
C ASP A 19 1.19 7.30 -7.10
N THR A 20 0.03 7.43 -7.74
CA THR A 20 -0.97 8.44 -7.33
C THR A 20 -1.37 8.25 -5.87
N LYS A 21 -1.66 7.00 -5.46
CA LYS A 21 -2.08 6.71 -4.09
C LYS A 21 -1.00 7.06 -3.06
N ARG A 22 0.28 6.88 -3.40
CA ARG A 22 1.40 7.29 -2.55
C ARG A 22 1.41 8.79 -2.30
N ILE A 23 1.11 9.60 -3.31
CA ILE A 23 1.04 11.06 -3.18
C ILE A 23 -0.13 11.45 -2.29
N GLU A 24 -1.33 10.87 -2.50
CA GLU A 24 -2.51 11.13 -1.65
C GLU A 24 -2.25 10.76 -0.17
N LEU A 25 -1.54 9.64 0.06
CA LEU A 25 -1.22 9.20 1.42
C LEU A 25 -0.18 10.09 2.11
N LYS A 26 0.60 10.87 1.37
CA LYS A 26 1.51 11.87 1.95
C LYS A 26 0.75 12.85 2.85
N GLU A 27 -0.42 13.31 2.41
CA GLU A 27 -1.22 14.28 3.15
C GLU A 27 -1.72 13.70 4.47
N LYS A 28 -1.97 12.38 4.52
CA LYS A 28 -2.46 11.69 5.71
C LYS A 28 -1.35 11.27 6.69
N ILE A 29 -0.20 10.84 6.17
CA ILE A 29 0.89 10.23 6.97
C ILE A 29 2.04 11.23 7.21
N GLY A 30 2.03 12.39 6.55
CA GLY A 30 3.08 13.42 6.64
C GLY A 30 4.35 13.10 5.84
N LYS A 31 4.44 11.92 5.21
CA LYS A 31 5.54 11.49 4.34
C LYS A 31 5.02 10.67 3.18
N ILE A 32 5.73 10.69 2.04
CA ILE A 32 5.38 9.84 0.89
C ILE A 32 5.77 8.39 1.22
N PRO A 33 4.83 7.45 1.39
CA PRO A 33 5.15 6.05 1.61
C PRO A 33 5.82 5.44 0.37
N SER A 34 6.58 4.37 0.58
CA SER A 34 7.08 3.52 -0.50
C SER A 34 5.95 2.73 -1.18
N ARG A 35 6.19 2.25 -2.41
CA ARG A 35 5.23 1.35 -3.11
C ARG A 35 4.89 0.13 -2.26
N SER A 36 5.89 -0.48 -1.62
CA SER A 36 5.70 -1.64 -0.75
C SER A 36 4.88 -1.33 0.51
N GLU A 37 5.01 -0.13 1.08
CA GLU A 37 4.15 0.30 2.19
C GLU A 37 2.69 0.43 1.74
N VAL A 38 2.44 1.03 0.58
CA VAL A 38 1.07 1.16 0.05
C VAL A 38 0.46 -0.19 -0.28
N VAL A 39 1.21 -1.09 -0.90
CA VAL A 39 0.75 -2.46 -1.14
C VAL A 39 0.49 -3.19 0.18
N ARG A 40 1.35 -3.04 1.19
CA ARG A 40 1.11 -3.64 2.52
C ARG A 40 -0.17 -3.11 3.15
N MET A 41 -0.40 -1.80 3.15
CA MET A 41 -1.62 -1.19 3.70
C MET A 41 -2.87 -1.68 2.96
N ALA A 42 -2.80 -1.79 1.63
CA ALA A 42 -3.90 -2.31 0.82
C ALA A 42 -4.18 -3.79 1.11
N LEU A 43 -3.13 -4.61 1.28
CA LEU A 43 -3.27 -6.02 1.65
C LEU A 43 -3.83 -6.19 3.07
N ASP A 44 -3.37 -5.39 4.04
CA ASP A 44 -3.89 -5.41 5.42
C ASP A 44 -5.39 -5.09 5.42
N ALA A 45 -5.80 -4.01 4.75
CA ALA A 45 -7.20 -3.61 4.65
C ALA A 45 -8.08 -4.61 3.86
N TYR A 46 -7.50 -5.32 2.89
CA TYR A 46 -8.23 -6.33 2.11
C TYR A 46 -8.39 -7.65 2.87
N LEU A 47 -7.35 -8.07 3.59
CA LEU A 47 -7.33 -9.35 4.33
C LEU A 47 -7.98 -9.25 5.70
N ASP A 48 -8.03 -8.05 6.29
CA ASP A 48 -8.67 -7.80 7.57
C ASP A 48 -9.78 -6.73 7.44
N PRO A 49 -10.94 -7.10 6.86
CA PRO A 49 -12.05 -6.17 6.66
C PRO A 49 -12.74 -5.73 7.96
N GLU A 50 -12.45 -6.39 9.09
CA GLU A 50 -13.05 -6.10 10.40
C GLU A 50 -12.23 -5.10 11.23
N ARG A 51 -10.95 -4.88 10.89
CA ARG A 51 -10.10 -3.82 11.45
C ARG A 51 -10.45 -2.45 10.88
N LYS A 52 -11.68 -2.00 11.11
CA LYS A 52 -11.97 -0.56 11.11
C LYS A 52 -11.40 0.01 12.40
N ASP A 53 -10.50 0.98 12.25
CA ASP A 53 -9.91 1.83 13.29
C ASP A 53 -10.64 1.76 14.65
N SER A 54 -10.02 1.07 15.61
CA SER A 54 -10.33 1.19 17.04
C SER A 54 -9.37 2.15 17.70
#